data_AF-A0A067ECR7-F1
#
_entry.id   AF-A0A067ECR7-F1
#
_cell.length_a   1.000
_cell.length_b   1.000
_cell.length_c   1.000
_cell.angle_alpha   90.00
_cell.angle_beta   90.00
_cell.angle_gamma   90.00
#
_symmetry.space_group_name_H-M   'P 1'
#
loop_
_entity.id
_entity.type
_entity.pdbx_description
1 polymer ?
#
loop_
_entity_poly.entity_id
_entity_poly.type
_entity_poly.pdbx_seq_one_letter_code
_entity_poly.pdbx_strand_id
1 'polypeptide(L)'
;MFFASIFFPPPVSLSLNIISVGMVVFAASLGYSEIKGKHMKYSKFWNFNSRSIKSAKKKEINISSKIGMLLFYTPSFFAGLASLWLCPFEGFRFRLLTSALTFHFFKRIFE
;
A
#
# COMPACT_ATOMS: atom_id res chain seq x y z
N MET A 1 -6.31 12.90 14.95
CA MET A 1 -7.66 12.40 14.64
C MET A 1 -8.74 13.42 14.99
N PHE A 2 -8.66 14.09 16.14
CA PHE A 2 -9.64 15.10 16.56
C PHE A 2 -9.78 16.34 15.66
N PHE A 3 -8.67 16.94 15.19
CA PHE A 3 -8.73 18.25 14.49
C PHE A 3 -9.29 18.20 13.06
N ALA A 4 -9.00 17.14 12.30
CA ALA A 4 -9.47 17.02 10.92
C ALA A 4 -10.94 16.58 10.81
N SER A 5 -11.41 15.77 11.78
CA SER A 5 -12.80 15.29 11.86
C SER A 5 -13.83 16.39 12.15
N ILE A 6 -13.41 17.57 12.64
CA ILE A 6 -14.28 18.73 12.89
C ILE A 6 -14.53 19.55 11.61
N PHE A 7 -13.55 19.63 10.71
CA PHE A 7 -13.61 20.53 9.55
C PHE A 7 -14.08 19.86 8.26
N PHE A 8 -13.86 18.56 8.09
CA PHE A 8 -14.27 17.82 6.89
C PHE A 8 -14.85 16.46 7.30
N PRO A 9 -16.16 16.38 7.60
CA PRO A 9 -16.77 15.10 7.91
C PRO A 9 -16.65 14.19 6.69
N PRO A 10 -16.19 12.93 6.84
CA PRO A 10 -16.23 11.99 5.74
C PRO A 10 -17.70 11.79 5.32
N PRO A 11 -17.99 11.64 4.01
CA PRO A 11 -19.32 11.26 3.58
C PRO A 11 -19.69 9.94 4.26
N VAL A 12 -20.79 9.96 5.01
CA VAL A 12 -21.30 8.86 5.83
C VAL A 12 -21.72 7.68 4.94
N SER A 13 -20.75 6.87 4.52
CA SER A 13 -21.00 5.58 3.91
C SER A 13 -20.39 4.48 4.79
N LEU A 14 -21.20 3.47 5.09
CA LEU A 14 -20.79 2.29 5.85
C LEU A 14 -19.50 1.66 5.28
N SER A 15 -19.38 1.64 3.96
CA SER A 15 -18.22 1.12 3.24
C SER A 15 -16.93 1.87 3.58
N LEU A 16 -16.95 3.21 3.61
CA LEU A 16 -15.75 3.99 3.94
C LEU A 16 -15.32 3.80 5.39
N ASN A 17 -16.27 3.66 6.31
CA ASN A 17 -15.95 3.38 7.72
C ASN A 17 -15.30 2.00 7.90
N ILE A 18 -15.84 0.97 7.24
CA ILE A 18 -15.27 -0.38 7.28
C ILE A 18 -13.85 -0.39 6.72
N ILE A 19 -13.64 0.25 5.55
CA ILE A 19 -12.30 0.35 4.93
C ILE A 19 -11.34 1.09 5.86
N SER A 20 -11.75 2.22 6.44
CA SER A 20 -10.92 3.03 7.34
C SER A 20 -10.48 2.23 8.57
N VAL A 21 -11.41 1.58 9.27
CA VAL A 21 -11.09 0.73 10.43
C VAL A 21 -10.19 -0.43 10.02
N GLY A 22 -10.48 -1.08 8.90
CA GLY A 22 -9.64 -2.16 8.36
C GLY A 22 -8.20 -1.74 8.12
N MET A 23 -7.97 -0.55 7.55
CA MET A 23 -6.63 -0.01 7.29
C MET A 23 -5.86 0.28 8.59
N VAL A 24 -6.54 0.81 9.62
CA VAL A 24 -5.92 1.05 10.93
C VAL A 24 -5.50 -0.26 11.59
N VAL A 25 -6.38 -1.27 11.59
CA VAL A 25 -6.07 -2.59 12.15
C VAL A 25 -4.91 -3.25 11.40
N PHE A 26 -4.90 -3.16 10.06
CA PHE A 26 -3.82 -3.70 9.25
C PHE A 26 -2.48 -3.01 9.56
N ALA A 27 -2.45 -1.67 9.60
CA ALA A 27 -1.24 -0.92 9.95
C ALA A 27 -0.72 -1.24 11.36
N ALA A 28 -1.63 -1.36 12.34
CA ALA A 28 -1.28 -1.76 13.70
C ALA A 28 -0.70 -3.19 13.74
N SER A 29 -1.25 -4.11 12.96
CA SER A 29 -0.73 -5.49 12.87
C SER A 29 0.69 -5.54 12.28
N LEU A 30 0.98 -4.70 11.28
CA LEU A 30 2.32 -4.57 10.70
C LEU A 30 3.30 -3.99 11.71
N GLY A 31 2.93 -2.90 12.40
CA GLY A 31 3.76 -2.31 13.45
C GLY A 31 4.03 -3.28 14.61
N TYR A 32 3.02 -4.05 15.02
CA TYR A 32 3.17 -5.08 16.04
C TYR A 32 4.11 -6.22 15.60
N SER A 33 4.07 -6.61 14.32
CA SER A 33 5.01 -7.60 13.75
C SER A 33 6.46 -7.10 13.81
N GLU A 34 6.68 -5.82 13.50
CA GLU A 34 8.00 -5.17 13.60
C GLU A 34 8.51 -5.15 15.05
N ILE A 35 7.68 -4.83 16.04
CA ILE A 35 8.04 -4.88 17.48
C ILE A 35 8.41 -6.30 17.92
N LYS A 36 7.73 -7.32 17.38
CA LYS A 36 8.03 -8.74 17.64
C LYS A 36 9.29 -9.26 16.94
N GLY A 37 10.01 -8.44 16.18
CA GLY A 37 11.18 -8.85 15.41
C GLY A 37 10.85 -9.64 14.14
N LYS A 38 9.58 -9.70 13.74
CA LYS A 38 9.14 -10.28 12.46
C LYS A 38 9.08 -9.16 11.42
N HIS A 39 10.27 -8.78 10.94
CA HIS A 39 10.44 -7.70 9.99
C HIS A 39 9.98 -8.08 8.57
N MET A 40 9.56 -7.08 7.80
CA MET A 40 9.33 -7.28 6.36
C MET A 40 10.62 -7.70 5.65
N LYS A 41 10.57 -8.84 4.96
CA LYS A 41 11.73 -9.47 4.28
C LYS A 41 12.25 -8.74 3.05
N TYR A 42 11.73 -7.55 2.76
CA TYR A 42 12.14 -6.72 1.64
C TYR A 42 13.41 -5.90 1.96
N SER A 43 13.92 -5.93 3.20
CA SER A 43 15.10 -5.16 3.58
C SER A 43 16.41 -5.86 3.18
N LYS A 44 17.31 -5.09 2.56
CA LYS A 44 18.68 -5.51 2.19
C LYS A 44 19.49 -6.06 3.38
N PHE A 45 19.07 -5.76 4.60
CA PHE A 45 19.74 -6.11 5.86
C PHE A 45 19.36 -7.48 6.42
N TRP A 46 18.42 -8.21 5.82
CA TRP A 46 18.00 -9.53 6.32
C TRP A 46 19.05 -10.65 6.11
N ASN A 47 20.00 -10.45 5.19
CA ASN A 47 21.01 -11.48 4.85
C ASN A 47 22.06 -11.76 5.93
N PHE A 48 22.16 -10.95 6.99
CA PHE A 48 23.22 -11.10 7.99
C PHE A 48 22.95 -12.19 9.04
N ASN A 49 21.70 -12.63 9.25
CA ASN A 49 21.35 -13.55 10.34
C ASN A 49 20.93 -14.97 9.89
N SER A 50 21.02 -15.28 8.59
CA SER A 50 20.55 -16.57 8.04
C SER A 50 21.38 -17.80 8.45
N ARG A 51 22.49 -17.61 9.17
CA ARG A 51 23.36 -18.71 9.64
C ARG A 51 22.89 -19.37 10.94
N SER A 52 22.00 -18.75 11.71
CA SER A 52 21.67 -19.19 13.08
C SER A 52 20.44 -20.11 13.19
N ILE A 53 19.44 -19.99 12.31
CA ILE A 53 18.14 -20.68 12.51
C ILE A 53 17.93 -21.73 11.42
N LYS A 54 18.59 -22.88 11.62
CA LYS A 54 18.40 -24.11 10.80
C LYS A 54 17.14 -24.91 11.15
N SER A 55 16.29 -24.43 12.05
CA SER A 55 15.14 -25.19 12.55
C SER A 55 13.84 -24.67 11.93
N ALA A 56 13.14 -25.56 11.20
CA ALA A 56 11.88 -25.35 10.49
C ALA A 56 11.95 -24.53 9.18
N LYS A 57 12.55 -25.13 8.15
CA LYS A 57 12.54 -24.64 6.76
C LYS A 57 11.12 -24.67 6.17
N LYS A 58 10.27 -23.71 6.52
CA LYS A 58 9.08 -23.39 5.73
C LYS A 58 9.59 -22.93 4.36
N LYS A 59 9.15 -23.55 3.26
CA LYS A 59 9.53 -23.15 1.89
C LYS A 59 9.20 -21.66 1.73
N GLU A 60 10.22 -20.82 1.71
CA GLU A 60 10.06 -19.39 1.47
C GLU A 60 9.97 -19.18 -0.03
N ILE A 61 8.83 -18.65 -0.49
CA ILE A 61 8.65 -18.30 -1.91
C ILE A 61 9.38 -16.98 -2.12
N ASN A 62 10.56 -17.06 -2.73
CA ASN A 62 11.31 -15.88 -3.12
C ASN A 62 10.83 -15.44 -4.50
N ILE A 63 10.17 -14.29 -4.55
CA ILE A 63 9.77 -13.63 -5.79
C ILE A 63 10.88 -12.66 -6.16
N SER A 64 11.21 -12.56 -7.46
CA SER A 64 12.13 -11.53 -7.95
C SER A 64 11.61 -10.14 -7.56
N SER A 65 12.49 -9.28 -7.05
CA SER A 65 12.13 -7.92 -6.63
C SER A 65 11.41 -7.14 -7.73
N LYS A 66 11.83 -7.31 -9.00
CA LYS A 66 11.19 -6.66 -10.16
C LYS A 66 9.73 -7.11 -10.34
N ILE A 67 9.47 -8.42 -10.24
CA ILE A 67 8.12 -8.97 -10.36
C ILE A 67 7.24 -8.59 -9.16
N GLY A 68 7.81 -8.62 -7.94
CA GLY A 68 7.10 -8.16 -6.75
C GLY A 68 6.69 -6.69 -6.88
N MET A 69 7.63 -5.84 -7.33
CA MET A 69 7.39 -4.42 -7.59
C MET A 69 6.25 -4.24 -8.61
N LEU A 70 6.33 -4.91 -9.76
CA LEU A 70 5.31 -4.84 -10.80
C LEU A 70 3.92 -5.25 -10.26
N LEU A 71 3.85 -6.35 -9.50
CA LEU A 71 2.61 -6.89 -8.95
C LEU A 71 1.94 -5.91 -7.98
N PHE A 72 2.71 -5.22 -7.12
CA PHE A 72 2.15 -4.27 -6.16
C PHE A 72 1.80 -2.90 -6.77
N TYR A 73 2.58 -2.40 -7.73
CA TYR A 73 2.34 -1.07 -8.30
C TYR A 73 1.33 -1.06 -9.46
N THR A 74 1.18 -2.17 -10.18
CA THR A 74 0.23 -2.27 -11.32
C THR A 74 -1.23 -1.99 -10.92
N PRO A 75 -1.78 -2.59 -9.84
CA PRO A 75 -3.15 -2.31 -9.41
C PRO A 75 -3.39 -0.84 -9.08
N SER A 76 -2.40 -0.17 -8.47
CA SER A 76 -2.48 1.25 -8.11
C SER A 76 -2.53 2.15 -9.35
N PHE A 77 -1.75 1.84 -10.38
CA PHE A 77 -1.77 2.54 -11.66
C PHE A 77 -3.12 2.36 -12.37
N PHE A 78 -3.62 1.12 -12.45
CA PHE A 78 -4.93 0.83 -13.06
C PHE A 78 -6.08 1.51 -12.31
N ALA A 79 -6.03 1.55 -10.98
CA ALA A 79 -7.03 2.25 -10.17
C ALA A 79 -7.05 3.76 -10.47
N GLY A 80 -5.88 4.40 -10.63
CA GLY A 80 -5.78 5.81 -11.01
C GLY A 80 -6.31 6.08 -12.43
N LEU A 81 -5.98 5.22 -13.39
CA LEU A 81 -6.54 5.26 -14.75
C LEU A 81 -8.06 5.11 -14.76
N ALA A 82 -8.57 4.09 -14.06
CA ALA A 82 -9.99 3.82 -13.95
C ALA A 82 -10.72 5.00 -13.30
N SER A 83 -10.13 5.62 -12.29
CA SER A 83 -10.70 6.80 -11.63
C SER A 83 -10.83 8.01 -12.57
N LEU A 84 -9.84 8.26 -13.44
CA LEU A 84 -9.93 9.33 -14.45
C LEU A 84 -11.06 9.08 -15.46
N TRP A 85 -11.36 7.81 -15.76
CA TRP A 85 -12.40 7.43 -16.72
C TRP A 85 -13.80 7.35 -16.10
N LEU A 86 -13.92 6.76 -14.91
CA LEU A 86 -15.19 6.45 -14.24
C LEU A 86 -15.74 7.63 -13.43
N CYS A 87 -14.89 8.57 -13.00
CA CYS A 87 -15.30 9.72 -12.18
C CYS A 87 -15.05 11.07 -12.88
N PRO A 88 -15.76 11.39 -13.98
CA PRO A 88 -15.51 12.61 -14.74
C PRO A 88 -15.96 13.91 -14.03
N PHE A 89 -16.77 13.82 -12.97
CA PHE A 89 -17.45 14.96 -12.34
C PHE A 89 -16.76 15.53 -11.09
N GLU A 90 -15.61 14.99 -10.65
CA GLU A 90 -14.96 15.37 -9.37
C GLU A 90 -14.14 16.69 -9.44
N GLY A 91 -14.30 17.47 -10.51
CA GLY A 91 -13.69 18.79 -10.67
C GLY A 91 -12.24 18.78 -11.15
N PHE A 92 -11.63 19.98 -11.20
CA PHE A 92 -10.27 20.17 -11.74
C PHE A 92 -9.17 19.70 -10.77
N ARG A 93 -9.31 20.00 -9.47
CA ARG A 93 -8.35 19.59 -8.44
C ARG A 93 -8.21 18.07 -8.36
N PHE A 94 -9.33 17.35 -8.42
CA PHE A 94 -9.34 15.90 -8.46
C PHE A 94 -8.60 15.37 -9.69
N ARG A 95 -8.92 15.88 -10.89
CA ARG A 95 -8.25 15.47 -12.13
C ARG A 95 -6.74 15.69 -12.07
N LEU A 96 -6.27 16.82 -11.53
CA LEU A 96 -4.84 17.07 -11.35
C LEU A 96 -4.19 16.04 -10.42
N LEU A 97 -4.81 15.80 -9.25
CA LEU A 97 -4.29 14.85 -8.27
C LEU A 97 -4.23 13.43 -8.83
N THR A 98 -5.33 12.95 -9.41
CA THR A 98 -5.42 11.60 -9.97
C THR A 98 -4.47 11.45 -11.16
N SER A 99 -4.30 12.48 -11.99
CA SER A 99 -3.31 12.45 -13.08
C SER A 99 -1.88 12.35 -12.54
N ALA A 100 -1.51 13.18 -11.57
CA ALA A 100 -0.18 13.14 -10.96
C ALA A 100 0.11 11.77 -10.31
N LEU A 101 -0.88 11.19 -9.65
CA LEU A 101 -0.77 9.86 -9.04
C LEU A 101 -0.61 8.75 -10.08
N THR A 102 -1.41 8.79 -11.15
CA THR A 102 -1.29 7.88 -12.29
C THR A 102 0.09 7.97 -12.94
N PHE A 103 0.58 9.18 -13.20
CA PHE A 103 1.93 9.38 -13.75
C PHE A 103 3.04 8.91 -12.81
N HIS A 104 2.88 9.11 -11.50
CA HIS A 104 3.82 8.61 -10.50
C HIS A 104 3.93 7.08 -10.55
N PHE A 105 2.81 6.37 -10.53
CA PHE A 105 2.83 4.90 -10.59
C PHE A 105 3.26 4.38 -11.96
N PHE A 106 2.91 5.06 -13.04
CA PHE A 106 3.44 4.77 -14.37
C PHE A 106 4.97 4.77 -14.36
N LYS A 107 5.59 5.85 -13.88
CA LYS A 107 7.06 5.93 -13.76
C LYS A 107 7.63 4.74 -12.98
N ARG A 108 7.00 4.36 -11.86
CA ARG A 108 7.48 3.26 -11.01
C ARG A 108 7.36 1.88 -11.65
N ILE A 109 6.45 1.69 -12.60
CA ILE A 109 6.30 0.42 -13.34
C ILE A 109 7.42 0.24 -14.37
N PHE A 110 7.91 1.34 -14.95
CA PHE A 110 8.92 1.34 -16.02
C PHE A 110 10.37 1.57 -15.53
N GLU A 111 10.58 1.81 -14.24
CA GLU A 111 11.91 1.89 -13.59
C GLU A 111 12.54 0.50 -13.39
#